data_AF-A0A7X4H9T0-F1
#
_entry.id   AF-A0A7X4H9T0-F1
#
_cell.length_a   1.000
_cell.length_b   1.000
_cell.length_c   1.000
_cell.angle_alpha   90.00
_cell.angle_beta   90.00
_cell.angle_gamma   90.00
#
_symmetry.space_group_name_H-M   'P 1'
#
loop_
_entity.id
_entity.type
_entity.pdbx_description
1 polymer ?
#
loop_
_entity_poly.entity_id
_entity_poly.type
_entity_poly.pdbx_seq_one_letter_code
_entity_poly.pdbx_strand_id
1 'polypeptide(L)'
;MATEQDLQALSPSDRERLERLAALAERTPLETLYFVQRDGFEECEESVRENLLAEQSILEQGTVSNDEVMAETRRMIDRYARQKQAAK
;
A
#
# COMPACT_ATOMS: atom_id res chain seq x y z
N MET A 1 12.77 18.53 5.41
CA MET A 1 12.42 17.46 6.37
C MET A 1 11.43 18.06 7.35
N ALA A 2 10.40 17.32 7.73
CA ALA A 2 9.51 17.73 8.81
C ALA A 2 10.32 17.90 10.10
N THR A 3 9.91 18.82 10.96
CA THR A 3 10.60 19.16 12.21
C THR A 3 9.70 18.90 13.42
N GLU A 4 10.30 18.84 14.61
CA GLU A 4 9.56 18.76 15.87
C GLU A 4 8.56 19.93 16.04
N GLN A 5 8.90 21.11 15.53
CA GLN A 5 7.99 22.25 15.55
C GLN A 5 6.75 22.01 14.69
N ASP A 6 6.89 21.33 13.55
CA ASP A 6 5.77 20.97 12.69
C ASP A 6 4.84 19.96 13.35
N LEU A 7 5.38 19.01 14.13
CA LEU A 7 4.59 18.08 14.94
C LEU A 7 3.78 18.81 16.02
N GLN A 8 4.36 19.82 16.67
CA GLN A 8 3.65 20.61 17.69
C GLN A 8 2.59 21.55 17.10
N ALA A 9 2.70 21.88 15.81
CA ALA A 9 1.72 22.73 15.12
C ALA A 9 0.44 21.97 14.73
N LEU A 10 0.45 20.63 14.78
CA LEU A 10 -0.72 19.81 14.48
C LEU A 10 -1.82 20.00 15.53
N SER A 11 -3.06 19.87 15.09
CA SER A 11 -4.18 19.72 16.02
C SER A 11 -3.99 18.44 16.86
N PRO A 12 -4.53 18.38 18.09
CA PRO A 12 -4.45 17.16 18.90
C PRO A 12 -5.00 15.92 18.17
N SER A 13 -6.07 16.07 17.39
CA SER A 13 -6.66 14.99 16.60
C SER A 13 -5.75 14.53 15.46
N ASP A 14 -5.11 15.45 14.74
CA ASP A 14 -4.19 15.10 13.65
C ASP A 14 -2.92 14.46 14.19
N ARG A 15 -2.45 14.91 15.35
CA ARG A 15 -1.31 14.30 16.02
C ARG A 15 -1.62 12.86 16.45
N GLU A 16 -2.77 12.60 17.04
CA GLU A 16 -3.17 11.24 17.41
C GLU A 16 -3.36 10.35 16.16
N ARG A 17 -3.93 10.90 15.09
CA ARG A 17 -4.06 10.22 13.78
C ARG A 17 -2.69 9.85 13.22
N LEU A 18 -1.73 10.78 13.25
CA LEU A 18 -0.36 10.58 12.80
C LEU A 18 0.38 9.53 13.64
N GLU A 19 0.25 9.58 14.97
CA GLU A 19 0.89 8.62 15.88
C GLU A 19 0.39 7.19 15.62
N ARG A 20 -0.92 7.00 15.41
CA ARG A 20 -1.48 5.70 15.02
C ARG A 20 -0.96 5.23 13.66
N LEU A 21 -0.93 6.12 12.67
CA LEU A 21 -0.42 5.80 11.34
C LEU A 21 1.06 5.42 11.38
N ALA A 22 1.87 6.16 12.15
CA ALA A 22 3.29 5.89 12.32
C ALA A 22 3.54 4.53 12.99
N ALA A 23 2.75 4.19 14.01
CA ALA A 23 2.80 2.87 14.65
C ALA A 23 2.47 1.74 13.67
N LEU A 24 1.43 1.90 12.84
CA LEU A 24 1.05 0.91 11.82
C LEU A 24 2.10 0.76 10.71
N ALA A 25 2.79 1.85 10.38
CA ALA A 25 3.85 1.85 9.36
C ALA A 25 5.23 1.48 9.92
N GLU A 26 5.33 1.16 11.22
CA GLU A 26 6.59 0.91 11.93
C GLU A 26 7.63 2.03 11.77
N ARG A 27 7.16 3.28 11.81
CA ARG A 27 7.98 4.49 11.65
C ARG A 27 7.78 5.45 12.80
N THR A 28 8.68 6.43 12.92
CA THR A 28 8.49 7.53 13.86
C THR A 28 7.43 8.52 13.35
N PRO A 29 6.70 9.23 14.24
CA PRO A 29 5.76 10.26 13.82
C PRO A 29 6.41 11.35 12.96
N LEU A 30 7.68 11.69 13.21
CA LEU A 30 8.40 12.70 12.43
C LEU A 30 8.66 12.26 10.99
N GLU A 31 9.05 10.99 10.79
CA GLU A 31 9.21 10.40 9.45
C GLU A 31 7.86 10.32 8.74
N THR A 32 6.82 9.88 9.44
CA THR A 32 5.46 9.80 8.88
C THR A 32 4.92 11.18 8.51
N LEU A 33 5.21 12.22 9.31
CA LEU A 33 4.77 13.58 9.04
C LEU A 33 5.31 14.10 7.70
N TYR A 34 6.55 13.74 7.35
CA TYR A 34 7.11 14.11 6.05
C TYR A 34 6.27 13.61 4.87
N PHE A 35 5.78 12.36 4.94
CA PHE A 35 4.91 11.79 3.90
C PHE A 35 3.52 12.41 3.92
N VAL A 36 2.93 12.58 5.11
CA VAL A 36 1.61 13.20 5.26
C VAL A 36 1.59 14.64 4.77
N GLN A 37 2.66 15.41 4.98
CA GLN A 37 2.77 16.77 4.43
C GLN A 37 2.89 16.79 2.90
N ARG A 38 3.45 15.74 2.30
CA ARG A 38 3.64 15.63 0.85
C ARG A 38 2.39 15.13 0.14
N ASP A 39 1.79 14.07 0.67
CA ASP A 39 0.77 13.26 -0.01
C ASP A 39 -0.62 13.40 0.64
N GLY A 40 -0.70 13.93 1.85
CA GLY A 40 -1.93 13.97 2.65
C GLY A 40 -2.09 12.74 3.54
N PHE A 41 -3.00 12.84 4.51
CA PHE A 41 -3.27 11.73 5.43
C PHE A 41 -3.93 10.56 4.72
N GLU A 42 -4.91 10.83 3.87
CA GLU A 42 -5.75 9.82 3.23
C GLU A 42 -4.91 8.85 2.38
N GLU A 43 -4.02 9.38 1.55
CA GLU A 43 -3.10 8.59 0.72
C GLU A 43 -2.13 7.75 1.57
N CYS A 44 -1.59 8.33 2.63
CA CYS A 44 -0.67 7.61 3.51
C CYS A 44 -1.38 6.48 4.28
N GLU A 45 -2.61 6.73 4.77
CA GLU A 45 -3.42 5.72 5.45
C GLU A 45 -3.85 4.61 4.50
N GLU A 46 -4.16 4.93 3.25
CA GLU A 46 -4.46 3.94 2.23
C GLU A 46 -3.26 3.06 1.91
N SER A 47 -2.12 3.66 1.64
CA SER A 47 -0.89 2.92 1.36
C SER A 47 -0.50 1.96 2.49
N VAL A 48 -0.57 2.40 3.75
CA VAL A 48 -0.27 1.54 4.91
C VAL A 48 -1.29 0.41 5.03
N ARG A 49 -2.58 0.69 4.82
CA ARG A 49 -3.63 -0.32 4.86
C ARG A 49 -3.45 -1.37 3.77
N GLU A 50 -3.14 -0.97 2.55
CA GLU A 50 -2.88 -1.89 1.43
C GLU A 50 -1.67 -2.78 1.70
N ASN A 51 -0.60 -2.21 2.29
CA ASN A 51 0.56 -3.00 2.68
C ASN A 51 0.20 -4.06 3.73
N LEU A 52 -0.55 -3.69 4.78
CA LEU A 52 -1.00 -4.63 5.81
C LEU A 52 -1.91 -5.73 5.24
N LEU A 53 -2.79 -5.38 4.30
CA LEU A 53 -3.63 -6.37 3.61
C LEU A 53 -2.80 -7.31 2.73
N ALA A 54 -1.76 -6.79 2.07
CA ALA A 54 -0.85 -7.61 1.26
C ALA A 54 -0.06 -8.59 2.15
N GLU A 55 0.47 -8.13 3.28
CA GLU A 55 1.15 -8.98 4.26
C GLU A 55 0.21 -10.06 4.82
N GLN A 56 -1.02 -9.70 5.19
CA GLN A 56 -2.03 -10.65 5.62
C GLN A 56 -2.33 -11.69 4.52
N SER A 57 -2.51 -11.25 3.28
CA SER A 57 -2.78 -12.15 2.15
C SER A 57 -1.62 -13.12 1.93
N ILE A 58 -0.37 -12.66 2.09
CA ILE A 58 0.82 -13.52 1.99
C ILE A 58 0.84 -14.56 3.12
N LEU A 59 0.48 -14.16 4.34
CA LEU A 59 0.42 -15.09 5.48
C LEU A 59 -0.68 -16.15 5.31
N GLU A 60 -1.84 -15.77 4.75
CA GLU A 60 -2.98 -16.66 4.56
C GLU A 60 -2.85 -17.59 3.34
N GLN A 61 -2.35 -17.06 2.22
CA GLN A 61 -2.37 -17.73 0.91
C GLN A 61 -0.99 -18.16 0.42
N GLY A 62 0.08 -17.66 1.05
CA GLY A 62 1.46 -17.82 0.59
C GLY A 62 1.80 -16.90 -0.58
N THR A 63 3.01 -17.09 -1.13
CA THR A 63 3.49 -16.37 -2.29
C THR A 63 3.58 -17.30 -3.50
N VAL A 64 3.29 -16.79 -4.70
CA VAL A 64 3.54 -17.47 -5.98
C VAL A 64 4.83 -16.93 -6.59
N SER A 65 5.60 -17.79 -7.25
CA SER A 65 6.82 -17.36 -7.93
C SER A 65 6.50 -16.46 -9.14
N ASN A 66 7.39 -15.52 -9.47
CA ASN A 66 7.22 -14.67 -10.65
C ASN A 66 7.11 -15.51 -11.94
N ASP A 67 7.91 -16.56 -12.08
CA ASP A 67 7.88 -17.42 -13.27
C ASP A 67 6.51 -18.09 -13.46
N GLU A 68 5.90 -18.54 -12.36
CA GLU A 68 4.56 -19.12 -12.36
C GLU A 68 3.49 -18.06 -12.69
N VAL A 69 3.54 -16.88 -12.07
CA VAL A 69 2.66 -15.74 -12.40
C VAL A 69 2.73 -15.40 -13.90
N MET A 70 3.94 -15.30 -14.45
CA MET A 70 4.14 -14.97 -15.86
C MET A 70 3.64 -16.07 -16.79
N ALA A 71 3.85 -17.34 -16.44
CA ALA A 71 3.35 -18.47 -17.20
C ALA A 71 1.82 -18.52 -17.21
N GLU A 72 1.17 -18.32 -16.05
CA GLU A 72 -0.29 -18.30 -15.94
C GLU A 72 -0.91 -17.10 -16.66
N THR A 73 -0.32 -15.92 -16.49
CA THR A 73 -0.74 -14.70 -17.19
C THR A 73 -0.71 -14.90 -18.70
N ARG A 74 0.38 -15.50 -19.22
CA ARG A 74 0.50 -15.79 -20.65
C ARG A 74 -0.58 -16.76 -21.13
N ARG A 75 -0.85 -17.83 -20.38
CA ARG A 75 -1.92 -18.80 -20.69
C ARG A 75 -3.29 -18.13 -20.71
N MET A 76 -3.57 -17.22 -19.77
CA MET A 76 -4.83 -16.49 -19.71
C MET A 76 -5.01 -15.60 -20.95
N ILE A 77 -3.99 -14.83 -21.31
CA ILE A 77 -4.00 -13.97 -22.50
C ILE A 77 -4.25 -14.81 -23.78
N ASP A 78 -3.51 -15.91 -23.95
CA ASP A 78 -3.64 -16.76 -25.14
C ASP A 78 -5.04 -17.42 -25.22
N ARG A 79 -5.63 -17.81 -24.08
CA ARG A 79 -7.00 -18.37 -24.01
C ARG A 79 -8.04 -17.37 -24.50
N TYR A 80 -8.03 -16.13 -23.97
CA TYR A 80 -9.00 -15.12 -24.38
C TYR A 80 -8.79 -14.61 -25.81
N ALA A 81 -7.52 -14.51 -26.25
CA ALA A 81 -7.21 -14.19 -27.64
C ALA A 81 -7.81 -15.21 -28.62
N ARG A 82 -7.70 -16.51 -28.31
CA ARG A 82 -8.29 -17.59 -29.12
C ARG A 82 -9.82 -17.58 -29.11
N GLN A 83 -10.45 -17.34 -27.95
CA GLN A 83 -11.91 -17.22 -27.86
C GLN A 83 -12.44 -16.08 -28.74
N LYS A 84 -11.77 -14.93 -28.74
CA LYS A 84 -12.13 -13.80 -29.60
C LYS A 84 -11.98 -14.11 -31.10
N GLN A 85 -11.00 -14.93 -31.46
CA GLN A 85 -10.80 -15.37 -32.85
C GLN A 85 -11.86 -16.40 -33.28
N ALA A 86 -12.30 -17.28 -32.38
CA ALA A 86 -13.33 -18.28 -32.66
C ALA A 86 -14.77 -17.73 -32.68
N ALA A 87 -14.99 -16.55 -32.09
CA ALA A 87 -16.26 -15.83 -32.12
C ALA A 87 -16.42 -14.91 -33.35
N LYS A 88 -15.45 -14.93 -34.27
CA LYS A 88 -15.44 -14.19 -35.54
C LYS A 88 -15.72 -15.13 -36.69
#